data_AF-A0A820MER1-F1
#
_entry.id   AF-A0A820MER1-F1
#
_cell.length_a   1.000
_cell.length_b   1.000
_cell.length_c   1.000
_cell.angle_alpha   90.00
_cell.angle_beta   90.00
_cell.angle_gamma   90.00
#
_symmetry.space_group_name_H-M   'P 1'
#
loop_
_entity.id
_entity.type
_entity.pdbx_description
1 polymer ?
#
loop_
_entity_poly.entity_id
_entity_poly.type
_entity_poly.pdbx_seq_one_letter_code
_entity_poly.pdbx_strand_id
1 'polypeptide(L)'
;FSVGFNYTSGAIVFLQDKQGRNFSNINNTLGNIQYKTYSNDDFNRFNLQYNPNCGPPCGDFAKPGLTNSPSQTSYPYVISMWKDNINKTFLIELTFPNEIIEDYGGSKTIWLNYTFTIESKPTISIELQWFNKTATRLPESIWIEFNPILPVIANTCDQWKIDVLGYDVNPSKIVDYGSRRLHAIGHNGVRFYDDKSEIPLFTL
;
A
#
# COMPACT_ATOMS: atom_id res chain seq x y z
N PHE A 1 9.00 7.15 -19.55
CA PHE A 1 7.70 6.54 -19.25
C PHE A 1 6.62 7.35 -19.92
N SER A 2 5.54 6.68 -20.30
CA SER A 2 4.23 7.29 -20.52
C SER A 2 3.34 6.91 -19.33
N VAL A 3 2.61 7.87 -18.76
CA VAL A 3 1.82 7.67 -17.53
C VAL A 3 0.39 8.17 -17.72
N GLY A 4 -0.58 7.42 -17.17
CA GLY A 4 -1.99 7.79 -17.08
C GLY A 4 -2.54 7.55 -15.68
N PHE A 5 -3.36 8.50 -15.22
CA PHE A 5 -3.94 8.49 -13.88
C PHE A 5 -5.44 8.26 -13.92
N ASN A 6 -5.97 7.60 -12.90
CA ASN A 6 -7.41 7.56 -12.65
C ASN A 6 -7.85 8.92 -12.11
N TYR A 7 -8.83 9.54 -12.78
CA TYR A 7 -9.30 10.89 -12.41
C TYR A 7 -10.03 10.92 -11.07
N THR A 8 -10.53 9.78 -10.58
CA THR A 8 -11.22 9.68 -9.29
C THR A 8 -10.26 9.40 -8.16
N SER A 9 -9.33 8.45 -8.29
CA SER A 9 -8.47 8.03 -7.17
C SER A 9 -7.07 8.67 -7.17
N GLY A 10 -6.64 9.26 -8.29
CA GLY A 10 -5.27 9.75 -8.45
C GLY A 10 -4.22 8.65 -8.65
N ALA A 11 -4.61 7.37 -8.62
CA ALA A 11 -3.70 6.25 -8.82
C ALA A 11 -3.22 6.17 -10.28
N ILE A 12 -2.02 5.64 -10.49
CA ILE A 12 -1.51 5.32 -11.82
C ILE A 12 -2.21 4.06 -12.33
N VAL A 13 -2.93 4.20 -13.45
CA VAL A 13 -3.64 3.11 -14.15
C VAL A 13 -3.06 2.81 -15.53
N PHE A 14 -2.02 3.54 -15.93
CA PHE A 14 -1.23 3.24 -17.11
C PHE A 14 0.20 3.70 -16.87
N LEU A 15 1.16 2.79 -17.06
CA LEU A 15 2.59 3.08 -16.91
C LEU A 15 3.36 2.24 -17.90
N GLN A 16 3.88 2.88 -18.94
CA GLN A 16 4.63 2.21 -20.00
C GLN A 16 6.08 2.70 -20.03
N ASP A 17 7.04 1.77 -20.09
CA ASP A 17 8.45 2.12 -20.30
C ASP A 17 8.77 2.48 -21.76
N LYS A 18 10.05 2.78 -22.04
CA LYS A 18 10.50 3.13 -23.40
C LYS A 18 10.49 1.93 -24.35
N GLN A 19 10.46 0.72 -23.82
CA GLN A 19 10.46 -0.55 -24.55
C GLN A 19 9.03 -1.02 -24.86
N GLY A 20 8.01 -0.32 -24.37
CA GLY A 20 6.60 -0.63 -24.60
C GLY A 20 6.00 -1.56 -23.54
N ARG A 21 6.75 -1.98 -22.52
CA ARG A 21 6.24 -2.81 -21.43
C ARG A 21 5.30 -1.98 -20.56
N ASN A 22 4.09 -2.48 -20.35
CA ASN A 22 3.09 -1.86 -19.49
C ASN A 22 3.13 -2.48 -18.09
N PHE A 23 3.10 -1.64 -17.06
CA PHE A 23 3.23 -2.02 -15.65
C PHE A 23 1.94 -1.80 -14.86
N SER A 24 0.92 -1.17 -15.42
CA SER A 24 -0.34 -0.94 -14.71
C SER A 24 -1.55 -0.90 -15.64
N ASN A 25 -2.71 -1.21 -15.07
CA ASN A 25 -4.01 -1.09 -15.71
C ASN A 25 -5.05 -0.74 -14.63
N ILE A 26 -6.34 -0.69 -14.97
CA ILE A 26 -7.40 -0.37 -14.01
C ILE A 26 -7.56 -1.37 -12.85
N ASN A 27 -7.09 -2.62 -13.02
CA ASN A 27 -7.08 -3.68 -12.01
C ASN A 27 -5.71 -3.84 -11.32
N ASN A 28 -4.64 -3.26 -11.89
CA ASN A 28 -3.27 -3.33 -11.42
C ASN A 28 -2.76 -1.91 -11.22
N THR A 29 -3.18 -1.27 -10.13
CA THR A 29 -2.96 0.16 -9.90
C THR A 29 -1.70 0.41 -9.08
N LEU A 30 -1.08 1.58 -9.26
CA LEU A 30 0.06 2.02 -8.46
C LEU A 30 -0.28 3.34 -7.74
N GLY A 31 -0.19 3.31 -6.41
CA GLY A 31 -0.48 4.43 -5.53
C GLY A 31 -1.95 4.64 -5.21
N ASN A 32 -2.80 3.61 -5.32
CA ASN A 32 -4.19 3.70 -4.90
C ASN A 32 -4.29 3.71 -3.37
N ILE A 33 -4.95 4.72 -2.81
CA ILE A 33 -5.05 4.88 -1.36
C ILE A 33 -6.36 4.29 -0.88
N GLN A 34 -6.29 3.52 0.21
CA GLN A 34 -7.45 2.95 0.87
C GLN A 34 -7.40 3.24 2.36
N TYR A 35 -8.59 3.45 2.92
CA TYR A 35 -8.84 3.53 4.35
C TYR A 35 -9.65 2.33 4.78
N LYS A 36 -9.27 1.70 5.88
CA LYS A 36 -10.01 0.58 6.43
C LYS A 36 -10.27 0.80 7.91
N THR A 37 -11.52 0.62 8.31
CA THR A 37 -11.92 0.49 9.72
C THR A 37 -12.07 -0.99 10.05
N TYR A 38 -11.92 -1.32 11.34
CA TYR A 38 -12.01 -2.70 11.80
C TYR A 38 -13.14 -2.86 12.81
N SER A 39 -13.80 -4.00 12.73
CA SER A 39 -14.84 -4.44 13.66
C SER A 39 -14.25 -5.29 14.78
N ASN A 40 -15.04 -5.56 15.82
CA ASN A 40 -14.64 -6.48 16.87
C ASN A 40 -14.37 -7.90 16.31
N ASP A 41 -15.10 -8.31 15.27
CA ASP A 41 -14.89 -9.60 14.62
C ASP A 41 -13.58 -9.69 13.85
N ASP A 42 -13.08 -8.56 13.32
CA ASP A 42 -11.74 -8.52 12.73
C ASP A 42 -10.66 -8.78 13.78
N PHE A 43 -10.81 -8.23 14.99
CA PHE A 43 -9.91 -8.51 16.12
C PHE A 43 -10.04 -9.95 16.61
N ASN A 44 -11.25 -10.51 16.65
CA ASN A 44 -11.46 -11.92 16.97
C ASN A 44 -10.73 -12.83 15.98
N ARG A 45 -10.89 -12.58 14.68
CA ARG A 45 -10.19 -13.32 13.62
C ARG A 45 -8.68 -13.15 13.71
N PHE A 46 -8.19 -11.91 13.88
CA PHE A 46 -6.77 -11.62 14.06
C PHE A 46 -6.19 -12.41 15.24
N ASN A 47 -6.86 -12.40 16.39
CA ASN A 47 -6.37 -13.10 17.58
C ASN A 47 -6.34 -14.62 17.42
N LEU A 48 -7.34 -15.20 16.75
CA LEU A 48 -7.32 -16.65 16.43
C LEU A 48 -6.14 -17.03 15.52
N GLN A 49 -5.78 -16.17 14.57
CA GLN A 49 -4.75 -16.47 13.57
C GLN A 49 -3.32 -16.12 14.05
N TYR A 50 -3.15 -14.95 14.65
CA TYR A 50 -1.84 -14.39 14.97
C TYR A 50 -1.45 -14.53 16.44
N ASN A 51 -2.43 -14.72 17.34
CA ASN A 51 -2.21 -14.87 18.79
C ASN A 51 -2.85 -16.16 19.33
N PRO A 52 -2.56 -17.34 18.75
CA PRO A 52 -3.15 -18.58 19.23
C PRO A 52 -2.79 -18.81 20.70
N ASN A 53 -3.72 -19.35 21.48
CA ASN A 53 -3.63 -19.55 22.94
C ASN A 53 -3.65 -18.29 23.79
N CYS A 54 -3.90 -17.11 23.20
CA CYS A 54 -4.21 -15.92 23.97
C CYS A 54 -5.66 -15.99 24.44
N GLY A 55 -5.90 -16.03 25.75
CA GLY A 55 -7.25 -16.12 26.33
C GLY A 55 -8.11 -14.89 25.97
N PRO A 56 -9.45 -15.00 25.92
CA PRO A 56 -10.33 -13.88 25.61
C PRO A 56 -10.59 -12.98 26.84
N PRO A 57 -10.49 -11.63 26.73
CA PRO A 57 -9.88 -10.89 25.63
C PRO A 57 -8.35 -11.03 25.65
N CYS A 58 -7.75 -11.12 24.46
CA CYS A 58 -6.29 -11.25 24.32
C CYS A 58 -5.60 -9.92 24.68
N GLY A 59 -5.40 -9.67 25.98
CA GLY A 59 -4.68 -8.51 26.55
C GLY A 59 -4.68 -7.25 25.68
N ASP A 60 -3.48 -6.83 25.27
CA ASP A 60 -3.22 -5.61 24.47
C ASP A 60 -3.67 -5.71 22.99
N PHE A 61 -4.09 -6.90 22.54
CA PHE A 61 -4.48 -7.18 21.14
C PHE A 61 -6.00 -7.25 20.95
N ALA A 62 -6.78 -6.91 21.97
CA ALA A 62 -8.23 -6.80 21.88
C ALA A 62 -8.68 -5.33 21.89
N LYS A 63 -9.91 -5.09 21.45
CA LYS A 63 -10.58 -3.78 21.54
C LYS A 63 -11.90 -3.93 22.31
N PRO A 64 -11.85 -4.20 23.63
CA PRO A 64 -13.06 -4.35 24.43
C PRO A 64 -13.89 -3.05 24.40
N GLY A 65 -15.22 -3.19 24.31
CA GLY A 65 -16.13 -2.04 24.22
C GLY A 65 -16.24 -1.41 22.82
N LEU A 66 -15.61 -2.00 21.80
CA LEU A 66 -15.82 -1.61 20.40
C LEU A 66 -17.23 -2.00 19.95
N THR A 67 -18.19 -1.11 20.19
CA THR A 67 -19.57 -1.22 19.73
C THR A 67 -19.75 -0.35 18.49
N ASN A 68 -20.47 -0.85 17.49
CA ASN A 68 -20.83 -0.11 16.27
C ASN A 68 -19.67 0.36 15.37
N SER A 69 -18.52 -0.33 15.36
CA SER A 69 -17.45 -0.08 14.37
C SER A 69 -17.56 -1.10 13.22
N PRO A 70 -18.11 -0.73 12.05
CA PRO A 70 -18.16 -1.63 10.90
C PRO A 70 -16.75 -1.89 10.35
N SER A 71 -16.58 -3.10 9.81
CA SER A 71 -15.44 -3.41 8.93
C SER A 71 -15.77 -2.88 7.55
N GLN A 72 -15.15 -1.78 7.15
CA GLN A 72 -15.39 -1.19 5.84
C GLN A 72 -14.10 -0.66 5.22
N THR A 73 -14.09 -0.65 3.89
CA THR A 73 -13.02 -0.07 3.09
C THR A 73 -13.58 1.11 2.32
N SER A 74 -12.88 2.23 2.39
CA SER A 74 -13.25 3.48 1.74
C SER A 74 -12.06 4.07 1.01
N TYR A 75 -12.33 4.83 -0.03
CA TYR A 75 -11.33 5.39 -0.92
C TYR A 75 -11.45 6.91 -0.90
N PRO A 76 -10.34 7.66 -0.95
CA PRO A 76 -10.41 9.08 -1.16
C PRO A 76 -10.70 9.36 -2.64
N TYR A 77 -11.10 10.59 -2.93
CA TYR A 77 -11.31 11.07 -4.28
C TYR A 77 -10.51 12.35 -4.56
N VAL A 78 -10.15 12.55 -5.83
CA VAL A 78 -9.39 13.72 -6.31
C VAL A 78 -10.22 14.99 -6.18
N ILE A 79 -9.61 15.98 -5.53
CA ILE A 79 -10.07 17.37 -5.52
C ILE A 79 -9.38 18.16 -6.63
N SER A 80 -8.06 17.99 -6.73
CA SER A 80 -7.26 18.68 -7.75
C SER A 80 -5.98 17.93 -8.07
N MET A 81 -5.47 18.17 -9.27
CA MET A 81 -4.23 17.59 -9.77
C MET A 81 -3.44 18.66 -10.52
N TRP A 82 -2.15 18.77 -10.20
CA TRP A 82 -1.21 19.68 -10.84
C TRP A 82 -0.05 18.90 -11.43
N LYS A 83 0.51 19.45 -12.51
CA LYS A 83 1.66 18.89 -13.20
C LYS A 83 2.77 19.94 -13.28
N ASP A 84 3.96 19.57 -12.83
CA ASP A 84 5.18 20.29 -13.11
C ASP A 84 5.98 19.55 -14.20
N ASN A 85 6.10 20.18 -15.37
CA ASN A 85 6.85 19.60 -16.49
C ASN A 85 8.37 19.66 -16.29
N ILE A 86 8.88 20.58 -15.47
CA ILE A 86 10.32 20.76 -15.25
C ILE A 86 10.82 19.66 -14.32
N ASN A 87 10.19 19.52 -13.15
CA ASN A 87 10.56 18.50 -12.16
C ASN A 87 9.95 17.12 -12.47
N LYS A 88 9.09 17.02 -13.49
CA LYS A 88 8.38 15.79 -13.90
C LYS A 88 7.58 15.23 -12.72
N THR A 89 6.82 16.13 -12.10
CA THR A 89 6.11 15.88 -10.86
C THR A 89 4.61 16.04 -11.06
N PHE A 90 3.84 15.19 -10.41
CA PHE A 90 2.39 15.32 -10.30
C PHE A 90 2.01 15.41 -8.83
N LEU A 91 1.37 16.51 -8.47
CA LEU A 91 0.82 16.72 -7.14
C LEU A 91 -0.69 16.50 -7.20
N ILE A 92 -1.22 15.66 -6.32
CA ILE A 92 -2.63 15.30 -6.27
C ILE A 92 -3.15 15.59 -4.88
N GLU A 93 -4.19 16.41 -4.81
CA GLU A 93 -4.97 16.62 -3.60
C GLU A 93 -6.15 15.66 -3.59
N LEU A 94 -6.27 14.88 -2.52
CA LEU A 94 -7.34 13.93 -2.31
C LEU A 94 -8.05 14.22 -0.98
N THR A 95 -9.32 13.83 -0.89
CA THR A 95 -10.09 13.86 0.37
C THR A 95 -10.92 12.60 0.54
N PHE A 96 -11.13 12.16 1.77
CA PHE A 96 -12.07 11.08 2.06
C PHE A 96 -13.53 11.59 2.04
N PRO A 97 -14.53 10.71 1.88
CA PRO A 97 -15.93 11.07 2.12
C PRO A 97 -16.14 11.63 3.52
N ASN A 98 -17.06 12.58 3.69
CA ASN A 98 -17.30 13.26 4.97
C ASN A 98 -17.60 12.28 6.12
N GLU A 99 -18.41 11.25 5.88
CA GLU A 99 -18.69 10.18 6.85
C GLU A 99 -17.40 9.55 7.39
N ILE A 100 -16.42 9.28 6.52
CA ILE A 100 -15.15 8.69 6.90
C ILE A 100 -14.31 9.67 7.74
N ILE A 101 -14.37 10.96 7.43
CA ILE A 101 -13.64 12.01 8.16
C ILE A 101 -14.25 12.24 9.55
N GLU A 102 -15.57 12.39 9.61
CA GLU A 102 -16.30 12.80 10.81
C GLU A 102 -16.49 11.65 11.79
N ASP A 103 -16.89 10.47 11.31
CA ASP A 103 -17.28 9.35 12.17
C ASP A 103 -16.13 8.38 12.44
N TYR A 104 -15.22 8.24 11.47
CA TYR A 104 -14.16 7.25 11.51
C TYR A 104 -12.76 7.84 11.60
N GLY A 105 -12.65 9.17 11.55
CA GLY A 105 -11.39 9.90 11.70
C GLY A 105 -10.49 9.88 10.49
N GLY A 106 -10.97 9.57 9.29
CA GLY A 106 -10.21 9.72 8.05
C GLY A 106 -9.63 11.13 7.87
N SER A 107 -8.54 11.23 7.12
CA SER A 107 -7.86 12.50 6.88
C SER A 107 -8.68 13.39 5.93
N LYS A 108 -8.88 14.65 6.30
CA LYS A 108 -9.58 15.62 5.44
C LYS A 108 -8.77 16.00 4.20
N THR A 109 -7.44 16.05 4.31
CA THR A 109 -6.57 16.41 3.19
C THR A 109 -5.46 15.38 3.06
N ILE A 110 -5.26 14.90 1.85
CA ILE A 110 -4.18 13.99 1.49
C ILE A 110 -3.46 14.58 0.29
N TRP A 111 -2.14 14.65 0.38
CA TRP A 111 -1.27 15.01 -0.72
C TRP A 111 -0.53 13.77 -1.18
N LEU A 112 -0.73 13.43 -2.45
CA LEU A 112 -0.03 12.36 -3.13
C LEU A 112 0.84 12.96 -4.22
N ASN A 113 2.15 12.82 -4.06
CA ASN A 113 3.14 13.40 -4.95
C ASN A 113 3.90 12.29 -5.68
N TYR A 114 3.85 12.33 -7.01
CA TYR A 114 4.60 11.42 -7.88
C TYR A 114 5.73 12.18 -8.56
N THR A 115 6.98 11.73 -8.39
CA THR A 115 8.14 12.30 -9.10
C THR A 115 8.79 11.26 -9.99
N PHE A 116 8.93 11.57 -11.28
CA PHE A 116 9.43 10.64 -12.30
C PHE A 116 10.87 10.97 -12.69
N THR A 117 11.81 10.08 -12.32
CA THR A 117 13.21 10.16 -12.74
C THR A 117 13.41 9.29 -13.97
N ILE A 118 13.95 9.87 -15.06
CA ILE A 118 14.08 9.19 -16.37
C ILE A 118 15.57 9.06 -16.78
N GLU A 119 16.46 9.04 -15.79
CA GLU A 119 17.90 8.86 -16.01
C GLU A 119 18.23 7.39 -16.34
N SER A 120 19.49 6.97 -16.15
CA SER A 120 19.96 5.62 -16.47
C SER A 120 19.19 4.51 -15.72
N LYS A 121 18.68 4.81 -14.53
CA LYS A 121 17.76 3.96 -13.76
C LYS A 121 16.43 4.70 -13.56
N PRO A 122 15.42 4.41 -14.39
CA PRO A 122 14.13 5.08 -14.26
C PRO A 122 13.44 4.70 -12.94
N THR A 123 13.01 5.69 -12.16
CA THR A 123 12.34 5.48 -10.87
C THR A 123 11.11 6.38 -10.75
N ILE A 124 10.20 5.98 -9.87
CA ILE A 124 9.02 6.74 -9.49
C ILE A 124 9.09 6.89 -7.97
N SER A 125 9.27 8.12 -7.50
CA SER A 125 9.12 8.44 -6.07
C SER A 125 7.66 8.73 -5.79
N ILE A 126 7.13 8.13 -4.72
CA ILE A 126 5.77 8.33 -4.25
C ILE A 126 5.87 8.87 -2.83
N GLU A 127 5.42 10.10 -2.63
CA GLU A 127 5.33 10.73 -1.31
C GLU A 127 3.86 10.91 -0.95
N LEU A 128 3.48 10.39 0.23
CA LEU A 128 2.14 10.45 0.77
C LEU A 128 2.18 11.27 2.07
N GLN A 129 1.40 12.35 2.11
CA GLN A 129 1.20 13.16 3.30
C GLN A 129 -0.29 13.26 3.59
N TRP A 130 -0.69 13.20 4.86
CA TRP A 130 -2.08 13.36 5.27
C TRP A 130 -2.21 14.33 6.44
N PHE A 131 -3.27 15.12 6.43
CA PHE A 131 -3.48 16.22 7.36
C PHE A 131 -4.92 16.22 7.87
N ASN A 132 -5.12 16.91 9.00
CA ASN A 132 -6.44 17.11 9.62
C ASN A 132 -7.18 15.78 9.85
N LYS A 133 -6.44 14.81 10.40
CA LYS A 133 -6.99 13.54 10.83
C LYS A 133 -7.58 13.69 12.23
N THR A 134 -8.85 13.35 12.41
CA THR A 134 -9.49 13.37 13.73
C THR A 134 -8.90 12.25 14.59
N ALA A 135 -8.49 12.58 15.83
CA ALA A 135 -8.04 11.56 16.77
C ALA A 135 -9.24 10.71 17.23
N THR A 136 -9.18 9.39 17.02
CA THR A 136 -10.21 8.46 17.45
C THR A 136 -9.60 7.28 18.21
N ARG A 137 -10.42 6.54 18.96
CA ARG A 137 -10.05 5.22 19.50
C ARG A 137 -10.47 4.06 18.61
N LEU A 138 -11.06 4.36 17.44
CA LEU A 138 -11.49 3.35 16.50
C LEU A 138 -10.25 2.72 15.84
N PRO A 139 -10.27 1.39 15.62
CA PRO A 139 -9.20 0.72 14.92
C PRO A 139 -9.33 0.99 13.42
N GLU A 140 -8.21 1.39 12.83
CA GLU A 140 -8.16 1.92 11.46
C GLU A 140 -6.79 1.66 10.84
N SER A 141 -6.72 1.71 9.51
CA SER A 141 -5.47 1.70 8.77
C SER A 141 -5.62 2.49 7.47
N ILE A 142 -4.57 3.20 7.08
CA ILE A 142 -4.40 3.74 5.73
C ILE A 142 -3.37 2.89 5.00
N TRP A 143 -3.62 2.60 3.72
CA TRP A 143 -2.73 1.80 2.89
C TRP A 143 -2.60 2.43 1.51
N ILE A 144 -1.41 2.32 0.92
CA ILE A 144 -1.13 2.68 -0.46
C ILE A 144 -0.81 1.40 -1.23
N GLU A 145 -1.61 1.11 -2.25
CA GLU A 145 -1.48 -0.08 -3.07
C GLU A 145 -0.37 0.10 -4.11
N PHE A 146 0.50 -0.91 -4.21
CA PHE A 146 1.47 -1.02 -5.28
C PHE A 146 1.34 -2.41 -5.92
N ASN A 147 0.58 -2.48 -7.01
CA ASN A 147 0.20 -3.73 -7.66
C ASN A 147 0.57 -3.71 -9.15
N PRO A 148 1.86 -3.84 -9.51
CA PRO A 148 2.30 -3.80 -10.89
C PRO A 148 1.92 -5.06 -11.66
N ILE A 149 1.75 -4.91 -12.98
CA ILE A 149 1.69 -6.03 -13.92
C ILE A 149 3.09 -6.61 -14.05
N LEU A 150 3.26 -7.85 -13.59
CA LEU A 150 4.53 -8.57 -13.66
C LEU A 150 4.40 -9.73 -14.66
N PRO A 151 5.48 -10.08 -15.38
CA PRO A 151 5.53 -11.28 -16.20
C PRO A 151 5.60 -12.47 -15.25
N VAL A 152 4.44 -12.98 -14.86
CA VAL A 152 4.33 -14.17 -14.02
C VAL A 152 4.67 -15.38 -14.90
N ILE A 153 5.81 -16.00 -14.62
CA ILE A 153 6.33 -17.12 -15.41
C ILE A 153 5.79 -18.46 -14.85
N ALA A 154 5.40 -18.46 -13.57
CA ALA A 154 4.76 -19.57 -12.89
C ALA A 154 3.85 -19.06 -11.77
N ASN A 155 2.86 -19.85 -11.36
CA ASN A 155 1.99 -19.56 -10.20
C ASN A 155 2.72 -19.74 -8.86
N THR A 156 4.00 -19.37 -8.76
CA THR A 156 4.79 -19.44 -7.53
C THR A 156 5.33 -18.06 -7.16
N CYS A 157 5.56 -17.80 -5.87
CA CYS A 157 6.16 -16.55 -5.42
C CYS A 157 7.69 -16.61 -5.40
N ASP A 158 8.32 -17.57 -6.07
CA ASP A 158 9.78 -17.75 -6.05
C ASP A 158 10.55 -16.58 -6.67
N GLN A 159 9.87 -15.82 -7.53
CA GLN A 159 10.39 -14.62 -8.18
C GLN A 159 10.48 -13.42 -7.22
N TRP A 160 9.86 -13.48 -6.05
CA TRP A 160 9.88 -12.39 -5.08
C TRP A 160 11.03 -12.54 -4.08
N LYS A 161 11.75 -11.44 -3.86
CA LYS A 161 12.69 -11.28 -2.75
C LYS A 161 12.33 -10.04 -1.94
N ILE A 162 12.33 -10.23 -0.64
CA ILE A 162 12.10 -9.17 0.34
C ILE A 162 13.35 -9.09 1.21
N ASP A 163 13.99 -7.93 1.25
CA ASP A 163 15.10 -7.66 2.17
C ASP A 163 14.54 -7.57 3.59
N VAL A 164 14.74 -8.61 4.39
CA VAL A 164 14.37 -8.63 5.81
C VAL A 164 15.66 -8.64 6.62
N LEU A 165 15.96 -7.52 7.26
CA LEU A 165 17.15 -7.34 8.09
C LEU A 165 18.48 -7.67 7.35
N GLY A 166 18.57 -7.37 6.05
CA GLY A 166 19.75 -7.63 5.23
C GLY A 166 19.74 -8.99 4.51
N TYR A 167 18.68 -9.79 4.67
CA TYR A 167 18.56 -11.11 4.06
C TYR A 167 17.46 -11.18 3.02
N ASP A 168 17.74 -11.85 1.90
CA ASP A 168 16.77 -12.07 0.83
C ASP A 168 15.80 -13.21 1.15
N VAL A 169 14.64 -12.83 1.67
CA VAL A 169 13.55 -13.75 2.02
C VAL A 169 12.62 -13.94 0.82
N ASN A 170 12.35 -15.20 0.48
CA ASN A 170 11.26 -15.56 -0.41
C ASN A 170 9.98 -15.71 0.42
N PRO A 171 8.93 -14.91 0.18
CA PRO A 171 7.72 -14.90 1.00
C PRO A 171 6.92 -16.21 0.92
N SER A 172 7.15 -17.07 -0.09
CA SER A 172 6.53 -18.42 -0.16
C SER A 172 7.29 -19.50 0.61
N LYS A 173 8.51 -19.21 1.08
CA LYS A 173 9.38 -20.17 1.79
C LYS A 173 9.63 -19.70 3.21
N ILE A 174 8.55 -19.54 3.96
CA ILE A 174 8.58 -19.21 5.38
C ILE A 174 8.49 -20.50 6.21
N VAL A 175 9.18 -20.53 7.35
CA VAL A 175 9.10 -21.66 8.29
C VAL A 175 7.83 -21.54 9.13
N ASP A 176 7.23 -22.69 9.45
CA ASP A 176 6.14 -22.74 10.42
C ASP A 176 6.60 -22.15 11.75
N TYR A 177 5.73 -21.37 12.39
CA TYR A 177 6.02 -20.68 13.66
C TYR A 177 7.20 -19.70 13.62
N GLY A 178 7.64 -19.26 12.45
CA GLY A 178 8.55 -18.13 12.30
C GLY A 178 7.99 -16.83 12.91
N SER A 179 8.84 -15.81 13.05
CA SER A 179 8.44 -14.52 13.61
C SER A 179 7.23 -13.93 12.86
N ARG A 180 6.15 -13.61 13.60
CA ARG A 180 4.90 -13.06 13.04
C ARG A 180 4.76 -11.54 13.25
N ARG A 181 5.66 -10.96 14.05
CA ARG A 181 5.53 -9.60 14.62
C ARG A 181 6.71 -8.68 14.29
N LEU A 182 7.75 -9.18 13.65
CA LEU A 182 8.93 -8.41 13.26
C LEU A 182 8.98 -8.34 11.74
N HIS A 183 8.56 -7.20 11.19
CA HIS A 183 8.62 -6.93 9.76
C HIS A 183 9.36 -5.60 9.59
N ALA A 184 10.62 -5.68 9.17
CA ALA A 184 11.40 -4.53 8.75
C ALA A 184 11.94 -4.83 7.36
N ILE A 185 11.68 -3.92 6.44
CA ILE A 185 12.20 -4.01 5.08
C ILE A 185 13.51 -3.24 5.04
N GLY A 186 14.59 -3.92 4.64
CA GLY A 186 15.90 -3.30 4.49
C GLY A 186 16.01 -2.45 3.23
N HIS A 187 17.19 -1.84 3.04
CA HIS A 187 17.49 -0.92 1.94
C HIS A 187 17.28 -1.50 0.54
N ASN A 188 17.42 -2.82 0.36
CA ASN A 188 17.21 -3.45 -0.95
C ASN A 188 15.72 -3.66 -1.27
N GLY A 189 14.84 -3.42 -0.29
CA GLY A 189 13.41 -3.34 -0.51
C GLY A 189 12.75 -4.66 -0.95
N VAL A 190 11.78 -4.53 -1.85
CA VAL A 190 11.06 -5.64 -2.48
C VAL A 190 11.43 -5.69 -3.97
N ARG A 191 11.85 -6.88 -4.41
CA ARG A 191 12.41 -7.10 -5.73
C ARG A 191 11.74 -8.29 -6.39
N PHE A 192 11.57 -8.20 -7.71
CA PHE A 192 11.01 -9.25 -8.52
C PHE A 192 12.00 -9.68 -9.60
N TYR A 193 12.24 -10.97 -9.71
CA TYR A 193 13.17 -11.54 -10.68
C TYR A 193 12.38 -12.11 -11.85
N ASP A 194 12.53 -11.53 -13.04
CA ASP A 194 12.16 -12.21 -14.28
C ASP A 194 13.35 -13.04 -14.79
N ASP A 195 13.11 -14.02 -15.67
CA ASP A 195 14.15 -14.92 -16.20
C ASP A 195 15.31 -14.20 -16.90
N LYS A 196 15.19 -12.89 -17.15
CA LYS A 196 16.17 -12.08 -17.87
C LYS A 196 16.89 -11.07 -16.98
N SER A 197 16.27 -10.65 -15.86
CA SER A 197 16.77 -9.56 -15.04
C SER A 197 16.07 -9.45 -13.68
N GLU A 198 16.81 -8.94 -12.71
CA GLU A 198 16.25 -8.45 -11.46
C GLU A 198 15.59 -7.08 -11.70
N ILE A 199 14.32 -6.97 -11.30
CA ILE A 199 13.53 -5.75 -11.35
C ILE A 199 13.28 -5.28 -9.91
N PRO A 200 13.97 -4.22 -9.45
CA PRO A 200 13.61 -3.58 -8.19
C PRO A 200 12.23 -2.95 -8.34
N LEU A 201 11.28 -3.34 -7.49
CA LEU A 201 9.90 -2.84 -7.53
C LEU A 201 9.65 -1.75 -6.51
N PHE A 202 10.27 -1.88 -5.33
CA PHE A 202 10.09 -0.95 -4.23
C PHE A 202 11.35 -0.93 -3.36
N THR A 203 11.75 0.25 -2.91
CA THR A 203 12.83 0.47 -1.94
C THR A 203 12.40 1.56 -0.96
N LEU A 204 12.85 1.48 0.29
CA LEU A 204 12.60 2.49 1.34
C LEU A 204 13.77 3.47 1.46
#